data_AF-A0A4Q5SQD7-F1
#
_entry.id   AF-A0A4Q5SQD7-F1
#
_cell.length_a   1.000
_cell.length_b   1.000
_cell.length_c   1.000
_cell.angle_alpha   90.00
_cell.angle_beta   90.00
_cell.angle_gamma   90.00
#
_symmetry.space_group_name_H-M   'P 1'
#
loop_
_entity.id
_entity.type
_entity.pdbx_description
1 polymer ?
#
loop_
_entity_poly.entity_id
_entity_poly.type
_entity_poly.pdbx_seq_one_letter_code
_entity_poly.pdbx_strand_id
1 'polypeptide(L)'
;MRLLGCLLLLLGMVACSDEPKKDTPVATGSDVSGFSYDAFANTFPKASLPYAVADSVLEKGSDTAQIHQPGFAALLPDSLSQSLFGGKPAYWPLARLDDVQNAACFVVYAVGGGREAVLLYRFEQKKFSAVIPLLLLDKDGATAQVTTIDKSGTITCSISKKLPKEQTAEGKEVYVYNAELKSFTLIGNDPLEDDQDVLNPIDTLSRKHALAGDYVKNDRNFVSIRDARNPSEINFFVHFEKGEEDLCVGELKGTALLTSSTTAVYRQGGDPCVLELTFSGNTVMLREMEGCGSRRGVQCVFEGSFTRKKVAATGGAKNVQKKKAKK
;
A
#
# COMPACT_ATOMS: atom_id res chain seq x y z
N MET A 1 -65.24 30.58 -58.13
CA MET A 1 -65.44 31.58 -57.07
C MET A 1 -64.17 31.67 -56.25
N ARG A 2 -63.61 32.88 -56.15
CA ARG A 2 -62.77 33.48 -55.08
C ARG A 2 -61.53 32.68 -54.61
N LEU A 3 -60.29 33.11 -54.91
CA LEU A 3 -59.51 34.24 -54.32
C LEU A 3 -59.13 34.06 -52.83
N LEU A 4 -57.93 34.58 -52.51
CA LEU A 4 -57.23 34.74 -51.23
C LEU A 4 -56.44 33.50 -50.76
N GLY A 5 -55.11 33.51 -50.65
CA GLY A 5 -54.15 34.61 -50.55
C GLY A 5 -53.86 34.96 -49.08
N CYS A 6 -52.69 34.56 -48.59
CA CYS A 6 -51.83 35.42 -47.78
C CYS A 6 -50.43 34.79 -47.64
N LEU A 7 -49.50 35.48 -48.28
CA LEU A 7 -48.05 35.37 -48.21
C LEU A 7 -47.56 36.14 -46.96
N LEU A 8 -46.38 35.74 -46.46
CA LEU A 8 -45.53 36.38 -45.43
C LEU A 8 -45.96 36.16 -43.96
N LEU A 9 -45.06 35.93 -42.99
CA LEU A 9 -43.72 36.51 -42.85
C LEU A 9 -42.82 35.65 -41.93
N LEU A 10 -41.52 35.70 -42.21
CA LEU A 10 -40.36 35.09 -41.56
C LEU A 10 -40.38 35.05 -40.02
N LEU A 11 -39.82 33.98 -39.45
CA LEU A 11 -38.71 34.05 -38.48
C LEU A 11 -38.16 32.63 -38.25
N GLY A 12 -36.88 32.44 -38.56
CA GLY A 12 -36.20 31.16 -38.43
C GLY A 12 -35.81 30.85 -36.99
N MET A 13 -35.57 29.56 -36.73
CA MET A 13 -34.44 29.09 -35.94
C MET A 13 -34.08 27.67 -36.42
N VAL A 14 -32.96 27.59 -37.12
CA VAL A 14 -32.11 26.40 -37.12
C VAL A 14 -31.57 26.30 -35.70
N ALA A 15 -32.13 25.39 -34.91
CA ALA A 15 -31.57 25.00 -33.62
C ALA A 15 -30.91 23.64 -33.82
N CYS A 16 -29.58 23.68 -33.97
CA CYS A 16 -28.71 22.57 -33.61
C CYS A 16 -29.09 22.14 -32.20
N SER A 17 -29.42 20.85 -32.03
CA SER A 17 -29.45 20.24 -30.70
C SER A 17 -28.00 20.08 -30.27
N ASP A 18 -27.43 21.14 -29.67
CA ASP A 18 -26.23 21.00 -28.85
C ASP A 18 -26.56 19.96 -27.78
N GLU A 19 -25.90 18.79 -27.86
CA GLU A 19 -25.84 17.89 -26.73
C GLU A 19 -25.19 18.66 -25.57
N PRO A 20 -25.87 18.85 -24.43
CA PRO A 20 -25.16 19.26 -23.24
C PRO A 20 -24.24 18.09 -22.89
N LYS A 21 -22.93 18.34 -22.98
CA LYS A 21 -21.91 17.53 -22.28
C LYS A 21 -22.40 17.38 -20.85
N LYS A 22 -22.89 16.19 -20.54
CA LYS A 22 -23.30 15.84 -19.18
C LYS A 22 -22.02 15.67 -18.39
N ASP A 23 -21.65 16.73 -17.68
CA ASP A 23 -20.70 16.66 -16.59
C ASP A 23 -21.04 15.42 -15.76
N THR A 24 -20.05 14.54 -15.63
CA THR A 24 -20.18 13.24 -14.99
C THR A 24 -20.64 13.45 -13.55
N PRO A 25 -21.88 13.06 -13.19
CA PRO A 25 -22.23 12.97 -11.79
C PRO A 25 -21.57 11.69 -11.29
N VAL A 26 -20.62 11.82 -10.36
CA VAL A 26 -20.21 10.71 -9.50
C VAL A 26 -21.47 10.12 -8.90
N ALA A 27 -21.75 8.85 -9.21
CA ALA A 27 -22.98 8.19 -8.82
C ALA A 27 -23.05 8.01 -7.29
N THR A 28 -23.66 8.97 -6.63
CA THR A 28 -24.25 8.82 -5.29
C THR A 28 -25.77 8.78 -5.48
N GLY A 29 -26.38 7.58 -5.53
CA GLY A 29 -27.84 7.48 -5.55
C GLY A 29 -28.43 6.22 -6.19
N SER A 30 -28.69 5.23 -5.34
CA SER A 30 -29.80 4.27 -5.23
C SER A 30 -30.88 4.01 -6.31
N ASP A 31 -30.73 4.37 -7.58
CA ASP A 31 -31.65 3.91 -8.65
C ASP A 31 -30.87 3.18 -9.75
N VAL A 32 -30.21 2.09 -9.37
CA VAL A 32 -29.73 1.14 -10.38
C VAL A 32 -30.96 0.39 -10.89
N SER A 33 -31.33 0.66 -12.15
CA SER A 33 -32.50 0.07 -12.79
C SER A 33 -32.51 -1.46 -12.63
N GLY A 34 -33.56 -1.98 -12.00
CA GLY A 34 -33.80 -3.42 -11.85
C GLY A 34 -33.20 -4.09 -10.61
N PHE A 35 -32.49 -3.38 -9.73
CA PHE A 35 -32.02 -3.95 -8.46
C PHE A 35 -33.16 -4.02 -7.42
N SER A 36 -33.38 -5.19 -6.82
CA SER A 36 -34.37 -5.37 -5.74
C SER A 36 -33.70 -5.87 -4.47
N TYR A 37 -33.64 -5.00 -3.45
CA TYR A 37 -33.00 -5.33 -2.18
C TYR A 37 -33.57 -6.60 -1.56
N ASP A 38 -34.89 -6.75 -1.49
CA ASP A 38 -35.51 -7.89 -0.80
C ASP A 38 -35.26 -9.20 -1.55
N ALA A 39 -35.30 -9.18 -2.88
CA ALA A 39 -34.97 -10.35 -3.69
C ALA A 39 -33.48 -10.69 -3.60
N PHE A 40 -32.59 -9.70 -3.57
CA PHE A 40 -31.17 -9.89 -3.30
C PHE A 40 -30.95 -10.49 -1.90
N ALA A 41 -31.54 -9.91 -0.86
CA ALA A 41 -31.32 -10.28 0.52
C ALA A 41 -31.81 -11.69 0.88
N ASN A 42 -32.76 -12.22 0.10
CA ASN A 42 -33.28 -13.58 0.24
C ASN A 42 -32.37 -14.65 -0.39
N THR A 43 -31.35 -14.27 -1.17
CA THR A 43 -30.38 -15.22 -1.74
C THR A 43 -29.28 -15.63 -0.76
N PHE A 44 -29.19 -14.96 0.39
CA PHE A 44 -28.11 -15.16 1.35
C PHE A 44 -28.57 -15.95 2.58
N PRO A 45 -27.77 -16.92 3.06
CA PRO A 45 -27.98 -17.50 4.37
C PRO A 45 -27.66 -16.45 5.45
N LYS A 46 -28.46 -16.42 6.53
CA LYS A 46 -28.19 -15.53 7.67
C LYS A 46 -27.02 -16.06 8.49
N ALA A 47 -26.18 -15.16 8.99
CA ALA A 47 -25.10 -15.45 9.93
C ALA A 47 -25.13 -14.47 11.11
N SER A 48 -24.57 -14.89 12.25
CA SER A 48 -24.47 -14.09 13.47
C SER A 48 -23.11 -13.45 13.64
N LEU A 49 -23.04 -12.35 14.37
CA LEU A 49 -21.77 -11.76 14.82
C LEU A 49 -21.27 -12.39 16.14
N PRO A 50 -19.94 -12.52 16.34
CA PRO A 50 -18.89 -12.23 15.38
C PRO A 50 -18.90 -13.22 14.21
N TYR A 51 -18.53 -12.73 13.02
CA TYR A 51 -18.45 -13.53 11.81
C TYR A 51 -17.00 -13.66 11.37
N ALA A 52 -16.62 -14.81 10.83
CA ALA A 52 -15.30 -15.05 10.28
C ALA A 52 -15.40 -15.73 8.92
N VAL A 53 -14.54 -15.32 7.99
CA VAL A 53 -14.37 -15.96 6.68
C VAL A 53 -12.88 -16.19 6.44
N ALA A 54 -12.53 -17.39 5.99
CA ALA A 54 -11.16 -17.77 5.66
C ALA A 54 -11.11 -18.31 4.23
N ASP A 55 -9.96 -18.18 3.58
CA ASP A 55 -9.69 -18.70 2.22
C ASP A 55 -10.01 -20.20 2.07
N SER A 56 -9.64 -21.03 3.05
CA SER A 56 -9.86 -22.47 3.07
C SER A 56 -11.34 -22.89 3.02
N VAL A 57 -12.26 -22.01 3.41
CA VAL A 57 -13.71 -22.27 3.35
C VAL A 57 -14.21 -22.15 1.90
N LEU A 58 -13.50 -21.43 1.04
CA LEU A 58 -13.89 -21.13 -0.34
C LEU A 58 -13.44 -22.22 -1.32
N GLU A 59 -12.37 -22.95 -1.02
CA GLU A 59 -11.90 -24.09 -1.82
C GLU A 59 -12.89 -25.28 -1.82
N LYS A 60 -13.76 -25.34 -0.81
CA LYS A 60 -14.83 -26.35 -0.67
C LYS A 60 -16.16 -25.74 -1.08
N GLY A 61 -16.29 -25.37 -2.37
CA GLY A 61 -17.51 -24.79 -2.92
C GLY A 61 -18.73 -25.67 -2.72
N SER A 62 -19.54 -25.34 -1.72
CA SER A 62 -20.91 -25.82 -1.58
C SER A 62 -21.79 -25.20 -2.66
N ASP A 63 -22.74 -25.98 -3.16
CA ASP A 63 -23.80 -25.74 -4.14
C ASP A 63 -24.60 -24.42 -3.95
N THR A 64 -23.95 -23.25 -4.05
CA THR A 64 -24.60 -21.93 -3.97
C THR A 64 -24.86 -21.40 -5.37
N ALA A 65 -26.10 -20.98 -5.60
CA ALA A 65 -26.50 -20.40 -6.87
C ALA A 65 -25.82 -19.03 -7.08
N GLN A 66 -25.35 -18.78 -8.30
CA GLN A 66 -24.75 -17.51 -8.69
C GLN A 66 -25.79 -16.36 -8.60
N ILE A 67 -25.33 -15.18 -8.20
CA ILE A 67 -26.16 -13.96 -8.15
C ILE A 67 -26.31 -13.38 -9.56
N HIS A 68 -27.52 -13.45 -10.11
CA HIS A 68 -27.88 -12.91 -11.44
C HIS A 68 -28.76 -11.64 -11.39
N GLN A 69 -28.88 -11.00 -10.22
CA GLN A 69 -29.71 -9.82 -10.03
C GLN A 69 -29.30 -8.66 -10.96
N PRO A 70 -30.21 -8.11 -11.78
CA PRO A 70 -29.94 -6.91 -12.56
C PRO A 70 -29.50 -5.75 -11.67
N GLY A 71 -28.51 -4.98 -12.14
CA GLY A 71 -27.99 -3.83 -11.41
C GLY A 71 -27.05 -4.13 -10.24
N PHE A 72 -27.01 -5.37 -9.72
CA PHE A 72 -26.09 -5.70 -8.62
C PHE A 72 -24.62 -5.47 -8.98
N ALA A 73 -24.22 -5.87 -10.19
CA ALA A 73 -22.85 -5.67 -10.66
C ALA A 73 -22.43 -4.19 -10.72
N ALA A 74 -23.37 -3.25 -10.87
CA ALA A 74 -23.08 -1.82 -10.88
C ALA A 74 -22.85 -1.22 -9.48
N LEU A 75 -23.12 -2.00 -8.41
CA LEU A 75 -22.81 -1.58 -7.03
C LEU A 75 -21.31 -1.68 -6.72
N LEU A 76 -20.55 -2.46 -7.50
CA LEU A 76 -19.10 -2.47 -7.43
C LEU A 76 -18.56 -1.35 -8.34
N PRO A 77 -17.83 -0.34 -7.81
CA PRO A 77 -17.25 0.70 -8.64
C PRO A 77 -16.35 0.12 -9.74
N ASP A 78 -16.45 0.62 -10.97
CA ASP A 78 -15.67 0.10 -12.11
C ASP A 78 -14.16 0.12 -11.85
N SER A 79 -13.65 1.15 -11.15
CA SER A 79 -12.24 1.24 -10.76
C SER A 79 -11.82 0.09 -9.84
N LEU A 80 -12.67 -0.28 -8.89
CA LEU A 80 -12.43 -1.40 -7.98
C LEU A 80 -12.59 -2.74 -8.72
N SER A 81 -13.61 -2.90 -9.57
CA SER A 81 -13.79 -4.10 -10.39
C SER A 81 -12.59 -4.34 -11.32
N GLN A 82 -12.09 -3.29 -11.96
CA GLN A 82 -10.92 -3.37 -12.84
C GLN A 82 -9.65 -3.69 -12.05
N SER A 83 -9.46 -3.05 -10.89
CA SER A 83 -8.30 -3.30 -10.02
C SER A 83 -8.27 -4.74 -9.50
N LEU A 84 -9.42 -5.23 -9.02
CA LEU A 84 -9.53 -6.55 -8.40
C LEU A 84 -9.53 -7.67 -9.45
N PHE A 85 -10.30 -7.54 -10.53
CA PHE A 85 -10.61 -8.66 -11.43
C PHE A 85 -10.22 -8.42 -12.89
N GLY A 86 -9.76 -7.22 -13.26
CA GLY A 86 -9.48 -6.87 -14.65
C GLY A 86 -10.73 -6.81 -15.56
N GLY A 87 -11.93 -6.80 -14.98
CA GLY A 87 -13.21 -6.85 -15.68
C GLY A 87 -14.38 -7.10 -14.73
N LYS A 88 -15.52 -7.56 -15.27
CA LYS A 88 -16.72 -7.88 -14.48
C LYS A 88 -16.64 -9.30 -13.90
N PRO A 89 -16.69 -9.48 -12.57
CA PRO A 89 -16.67 -10.80 -11.96
C PRO A 89 -18.08 -11.44 -11.93
N ALA A 90 -18.10 -12.75 -11.73
CA ALA A 90 -19.26 -13.52 -11.28
C ALA A 90 -19.33 -13.53 -9.75
N TYR A 91 -20.53 -13.66 -9.17
CA TYR A 91 -20.77 -13.48 -7.74
C TYR A 91 -21.57 -14.64 -7.13
N TRP A 92 -21.21 -15.04 -5.92
CA TRP A 92 -21.89 -16.08 -5.14
C TRP A 92 -22.20 -15.59 -3.73
N PRO A 93 -23.39 -15.89 -3.19
CA PRO A 93 -23.75 -15.46 -1.85
C PRO A 93 -23.04 -16.32 -0.79
N LEU A 94 -22.40 -15.69 0.19
CA LEU A 94 -21.80 -16.38 1.33
C LEU A 94 -22.60 -16.21 2.61
N ALA A 95 -22.89 -14.97 3.01
CA ALA A 95 -23.60 -14.70 4.26
C ALA A 95 -24.29 -13.34 4.27
N ARG A 96 -25.35 -13.23 5.08
CA ARG A 96 -25.98 -11.97 5.47
C ARG A 96 -25.84 -11.76 6.96
N LEU A 97 -25.32 -10.61 7.34
CA LEU A 97 -25.17 -10.13 8.71
C LEU A 97 -26.17 -9.00 8.92
N ASP A 98 -27.15 -9.23 9.78
CA ASP A 98 -28.14 -8.22 10.15
C ASP A 98 -27.58 -7.36 11.31
N ASP A 99 -28.00 -6.10 11.39
CA ASP A 99 -27.73 -5.16 12.49
C ASP A 99 -26.26 -4.85 12.81
N VAL A 100 -25.37 -4.88 11.80
CA VAL A 100 -23.99 -4.38 11.93
C VAL A 100 -24.04 -2.85 11.94
N GLN A 101 -23.97 -2.24 13.13
CA GLN A 101 -24.11 -0.78 13.31
C GLN A 101 -25.37 -0.22 12.61
N ASN A 102 -26.53 -0.83 12.83
CA ASN A 102 -27.82 -0.48 12.20
C ASN A 102 -27.86 -0.62 10.66
N ALA A 103 -27.02 -1.49 10.10
CA ALA A 103 -27.02 -1.80 8.67
C ALA A 103 -27.01 -3.31 8.42
N ALA A 104 -27.46 -3.69 7.23
CA ALA A 104 -27.31 -5.04 6.72
C ALA A 104 -26.02 -5.16 5.92
N CYS A 105 -25.22 -6.19 6.19
CA CYS A 105 -24.00 -6.48 5.48
C CYS A 105 -24.11 -7.84 4.76
N PHE A 106 -23.62 -7.90 3.52
CA PHE A 106 -23.66 -9.08 2.67
C PHE A 106 -22.24 -9.47 2.27
N VAL A 107 -21.85 -10.69 2.62
CA VAL A 107 -20.56 -11.28 2.28
C VAL A 107 -20.74 -12.03 0.97
N VAL A 108 -19.97 -11.64 -0.05
CA VAL A 108 -20.10 -12.10 -1.43
C VAL A 108 -18.76 -12.64 -1.91
N TYR A 109 -18.73 -13.87 -2.40
CA TYR A 109 -17.58 -14.40 -3.12
C TYR A 109 -17.64 -13.97 -4.58
N ALA A 110 -16.53 -13.49 -5.13
CA ALA A 110 -16.45 -12.96 -6.48
C ALA A 110 -15.26 -13.55 -7.24
N VAL A 111 -15.49 -13.94 -8.49
CA VAL A 111 -14.47 -14.55 -9.37
C VAL A 111 -14.47 -13.84 -10.72
N GLY A 112 -13.31 -13.36 -11.16
CA GLY A 112 -13.16 -12.70 -12.45
C GLY A 112 -11.70 -12.55 -12.87
N GLY A 113 -11.40 -12.70 -14.16
CA GLY A 113 -10.04 -12.53 -14.69
C GLY A 113 -8.99 -13.47 -14.08
N GLY A 114 -9.41 -14.64 -13.59
CA GLY A 114 -8.53 -15.60 -12.91
C GLY A 114 -8.15 -15.25 -11.47
N ARG A 115 -8.79 -14.22 -10.91
CA ARG A 115 -8.65 -13.74 -9.53
C ARG A 115 -9.96 -13.95 -8.75
N GLU A 116 -9.80 -14.10 -7.45
CA GLU A 116 -10.89 -14.44 -6.53
C GLU A 116 -10.83 -13.51 -5.32
N ALA A 117 -11.99 -13.06 -4.85
CA ALA A 117 -12.07 -12.20 -3.67
C ALA A 117 -13.35 -12.47 -2.88
N VAL A 118 -13.32 -12.13 -1.60
CA VAL A 118 -14.53 -11.96 -0.79
C VAL A 118 -14.77 -10.48 -0.59
N LEU A 119 -16.00 -10.02 -0.83
CA LEU A 119 -16.43 -8.64 -0.73
C LEU A 119 -17.50 -8.50 0.35
N LEU A 120 -17.50 -7.38 1.07
CA LEU A 120 -18.55 -7.00 1.99
C LEU A 120 -19.33 -5.82 1.42
N TYR A 121 -20.58 -6.04 1.08
CA TYR A 121 -21.51 -4.98 0.69
C TYR A 121 -22.33 -4.55 1.89
N ARG A 122 -22.43 -3.24 2.12
CA ARG A 122 -23.20 -2.66 3.22
C ARG A 122 -24.40 -1.89 2.70
N PHE A 123 -25.54 -2.07 3.38
CA PHE A 123 -26.81 -1.42 3.07
C PHE A 123 -27.42 -0.76 4.30
N GLU A 124 -27.66 0.54 4.22
CA GLU A 124 -28.42 1.32 5.20
C GLU A 124 -29.84 1.53 4.70
N GLN A 125 -30.84 1.16 5.50
CA GLN A 125 -32.25 1.33 5.13
C GLN A 125 -32.55 0.78 3.72
N LYS A 126 -32.03 -0.42 3.41
CA LYS A 126 -32.12 -1.10 2.10
C LYS A 126 -31.42 -0.39 0.93
N LYS A 127 -30.66 0.67 1.17
CA LYS A 127 -29.88 1.39 0.16
C LYS A 127 -28.40 1.04 0.27
N PHE A 128 -27.77 0.78 -0.87
CA PHE A 128 -26.33 0.55 -0.93
C PHE A 128 -25.56 1.73 -0.34
N SER A 129 -24.61 1.46 0.56
CA SER A 129 -23.79 2.49 1.19
C SER A 129 -22.31 2.34 0.84
N ALA A 130 -21.76 1.13 0.90
CA ALA A 130 -20.33 0.91 0.73
C ALA A 130 -20.01 -0.54 0.35
N VAL A 131 -18.84 -0.75 -0.24
CA VAL A 131 -18.25 -2.06 -0.50
C VAL A 131 -16.76 -2.05 -0.12
N ILE A 132 -16.26 -3.14 0.46
CA ILE A 132 -14.84 -3.34 0.74
C ILE A 132 -14.44 -4.79 0.43
N PRO A 133 -13.25 -5.06 -0.15
CA PRO A 133 -12.69 -6.40 -0.17
C PRO A 133 -12.30 -6.87 1.25
N LEU A 134 -12.75 -8.06 1.64
CA LEU A 134 -12.36 -8.72 2.88
C LEU A 134 -11.13 -9.61 2.68
N LEU A 135 -11.15 -10.42 1.61
CA LEU A 135 -10.08 -11.34 1.25
C LEU A 135 -9.73 -11.16 -0.22
N LEU A 136 -8.44 -11.15 -0.53
CA LEU A 136 -7.92 -11.19 -1.90
C LEU A 136 -7.13 -12.47 -2.04
N LEU A 137 -7.76 -13.51 -2.59
CA LEU A 137 -7.16 -14.83 -2.61
C LEU A 137 -5.96 -14.82 -3.56
N ASP A 138 -4.79 -15.06 -2.98
CA ASP A 138 -3.62 -15.44 -3.76
C ASP A 138 -3.66 -16.97 -4.01
N LYS A 139 -2.86 -17.42 -4.98
CA LYS A 139 -2.73 -18.85 -5.28
C LYS A 139 -1.52 -19.45 -4.58
N ASP A 140 -1.02 -18.78 -3.53
CA ASP A 140 0.17 -19.20 -2.81
C ASP A 140 -0.24 -20.09 -1.63
N GLY A 141 0.07 -21.38 -1.71
CA GLY A 141 -0.21 -22.33 -0.64
C GLY A 141 0.58 -22.10 0.65
N ALA A 142 1.52 -21.15 0.67
CA ALA A 142 2.20 -20.69 1.87
C ALA A 142 1.42 -19.59 2.61
N THR A 143 0.46 -18.94 1.95
CA THR A 143 -0.37 -17.89 2.54
C THR A 143 -1.65 -18.48 3.15
N ALA A 144 -2.07 -17.94 4.29
CA ALA A 144 -3.40 -18.14 4.85
C ALA A 144 -4.00 -16.79 5.24
N GLN A 145 -5.25 -16.55 4.83
CA GLN A 145 -5.99 -15.32 5.09
C GLN A 145 -7.28 -15.58 5.85
N VAL A 146 -7.58 -14.69 6.80
CA VAL A 146 -8.82 -14.71 7.57
C VAL A 146 -9.31 -13.29 7.81
N THR A 147 -10.61 -13.09 7.63
CA THR A 147 -11.27 -11.83 7.98
C THR A 147 -12.31 -12.07 9.05
N THR A 148 -12.30 -11.25 10.09
CA THR A 148 -13.32 -11.26 11.14
C THR A 148 -14.09 -9.95 11.18
N ILE A 149 -15.39 -10.04 11.41
CA ILE A 149 -16.29 -8.91 11.66
C ILE A 149 -16.84 -9.08 13.07
N ASP A 150 -16.49 -8.16 13.97
CA ASP A 150 -16.94 -8.23 15.36
C ASP A 150 -18.32 -7.60 15.58
N LYS A 151 -18.83 -7.67 16.81
CA LYS A 151 -20.15 -7.11 17.17
C LYS A 151 -20.21 -5.58 17.10
N SER A 152 -19.07 -4.90 17.20
CA SER A 152 -18.97 -3.45 16.98
C SER A 152 -18.91 -3.08 15.50
N GLY A 153 -18.81 -4.06 14.58
CA GLY A 153 -18.65 -3.82 13.16
C GLY A 153 -17.21 -3.51 12.74
N THR A 154 -16.23 -3.75 13.61
CA THR A 154 -14.81 -3.69 13.26
C THR A 154 -14.48 -4.87 12.37
N ILE A 155 -13.81 -4.59 11.26
CA ILE A 155 -13.34 -5.59 10.31
C ILE A 155 -11.85 -5.74 10.52
N THR A 156 -11.39 -6.96 10.80
CA THR A 156 -9.96 -7.28 10.89
C THR A 156 -9.63 -8.29 9.81
N CYS A 157 -8.80 -7.89 8.85
CA CYS A 157 -8.26 -8.75 7.81
C CYS A 157 -6.85 -9.16 8.23
N SER A 158 -6.60 -10.45 8.38
CA SER A 158 -5.31 -11.00 8.76
C SER A 158 -4.79 -11.90 7.66
N ILE A 159 -3.50 -11.79 7.39
CA ILE A 159 -2.76 -12.61 6.45
C ILE A 159 -1.55 -13.18 7.18
N SER A 160 -1.26 -14.45 6.95
CA SER A 160 -0.06 -15.12 7.47
C SER A 160 0.62 -15.84 6.33
N LYS A 161 1.95 -15.85 6.33
CA LYS A 161 2.75 -16.48 5.27
C LYS A 161 3.85 -17.32 5.88
N LYS A 162 3.90 -18.59 5.51
CA LYS A 162 4.96 -19.50 5.91
C LYS A 162 6.24 -19.17 5.16
N LEU A 163 7.28 -18.83 5.91
CA LEU A 163 8.62 -18.56 5.41
C LEU A 163 9.50 -19.82 5.52
N PRO A 164 10.64 -19.88 4.82
CA PRO A 164 11.63 -20.94 5.04
C PRO A 164 12.04 -21.05 6.51
N LYS A 165 12.44 -22.26 6.94
CA LYS A 165 12.86 -22.57 8.33
C LYS A 165 11.76 -22.45 9.40
N GLU A 166 10.51 -22.75 9.05
CA GLU A 166 9.36 -22.74 9.98
C GLU A 166 9.01 -21.36 10.58
N GLN A 167 9.53 -20.28 10.00
CA GLN A 167 9.13 -18.93 10.36
C GLN A 167 7.77 -18.58 9.75
N THR A 168 7.01 -17.71 10.41
CA THR A 168 5.72 -17.20 9.90
C THR A 168 5.75 -15.69 9.95
N ALA A 169 5.47 -15.05 8.81
CA ALA A 169 5.19 -13.62 8.75
C ALA A 169 3.69 -13.38 8.92
N GLU A 170 3.31 -12.28 9.57
CA GLU A 170 1.92 -11.92 9.80
C GLU A 170 1.68 -10.47 9.37
N GLY A 171 0.54 -10.23 8.75
CA GLY A 171 0.03 -8.91 8.41
C GLY A 171 -1.42 -8.77 8.84
N LYS A 172 -1.83 -7.54 9.12
CA LYS A 172 -3.14 -7.22 9.67
C LYS A 172 -3.59 -5.83 9.25
N GLU A 173 -4.79 -5.76 8.69
CA GLU A 173 -5.49 -4.50 8.41
C GLU A 173 -6.77 -4.44 9.23
N VAL A 174 -7.07 -3.27 9.81
CA VAL A 174 -8.26 -3.04 10.63
C VAL A 174 -9.07 -1.90 10.02
N TYR A 175 -10.32 -2.16 9.70
CA TYR A 175 -11.24 -1.20 9.12
C TYR A 175 -12.47 -0.96 10.00
N VAL A 176 -12.96 0.27 9.94
CA VAL A 176 -14.28 0.66 10.50
C VAL A 176 -15.08 1.42 9.45
N TYR A 177 -16.40 1.33 9.53
CA TYR A 177 -17.26 2.10 8.65
C TYR A 177 -17.35 3.56 9.11
N ASN A 178 -17.14 4.49 8.16
CA ASN A 178 -17.34 5.92 8.34
C ASN A 178 -18.68 6.31 7.71
N ALA A 179 -19.67 6.66 8.55
CA ALA A 179 -21.02 7.00 8.12
C ALA A 179 -21.10 8.32 7.33
N GLU A 180 -20.19 9.28 7.60
CA GLU A 180 -20.16 10.57 6.91
C GLU A 180 -19.63 10.41 5.48
N LEU A 181 -18.55 9.65 5.31
CA LEU A 181 -17.93 9.38 4.01
C LEU A 181 -18.61 8.25 3.23
N LYS A 182 -19.52 7.49 3.88
CA LYS A 182 -20.12 6.26 3.35
C LYS A 182 -19.08 5.30 2.80
N SER A 183 -18.00 5.11 3.55
CA SER A 183 -16.86 4.29 3.15
C SER A 183 -16.23 3.60 4.36
N PHE A 184 -15.46 2.54 4.10
CA PHE A 184 -14.64 1.91 5.13
C PHE A 184 -13.31 2.64 5.23
N THR A 185 -12.89 2.96 6.46
CA THR A 185 -11.64 3.66 6.78
C THR A 185 -10.68 2.68 7.44
N LEU A 186 -9.45 2.61 6.93
CA LEU A 186 -8.35 1.90 7.55
C LEU A 186 -7.92 2.63 8.82
N ILE A 187 -7.93 1.94 9.96
CA ILE A 187 -7.57 2.49 11.29
C ILE A 187 -6.40 1.75 11.94
N GLY A 188 -5.95 0.64 11.37
CA GLY A 188 -4.76 -0.10 11.79
C GLY A 188 -4.19 -0.87 10.62
N ASN A 189 -2.87 -0.86 10.48
CA ASN A 189 -2.17 -1.54 9.40
C ASN A 189 -0.80 -2.02 9.89
N ASP A 190 -0.67 -3.33 10.01
CA ASP A 190 0.58 -4.04 10.24
C ASP A 190 0.87 -4.80 8.94
N PRO A 191 1.80 -4.36 8.09
CA PRO A 191 2.04 -5.02 6.80
C PRO A 191 2.66 -6.42 6.99
N LEU A 192 2.33 -7.36 6.09
CA LEU A 192 2.84 -8.75 6.10
C LEU A 192 4.38 -8.80 6.00
N GLU A 193 4.97 -7.87 5.25
CA GLU A 193 6.42 -7.67 5.12
C GLU A 193 6.66 -6.14 5.13
N ASP A 194 7.57 -5.64 5.96
CA ASP A 194 7.94 -4.21 6.02
C ASP A 194 8.87 -3.85 4.85
N ASP A 195 8.35 -3.92 3.63
CA ASP A 195 9.10 -3.77 2.37
C ASP A 195 9.07 -2.32 1.83
N GLN A 196 8.89 -1.33 2.71
CA GLN A 196 9.10 0.07 2.32
C GLN A 196 10.61 0.29 2.10
N ASP A 197 11.05 0.74 0.93
CA ASP A 197 12.45 1.10 0.74
C ASP A 197 12.88 2.19 1.73
N VAL A 198 13.96 1.95 2.48
CA VAL A 198 14.51 2.94 3.41
C VAL A 198 15.16 4.06 2.60
N LEU A 199 14.55 5.24 2.62
CA LEU A 199 15.06 6.41 1.91
C LEU A 199 16.29 6.98 2.62
N ASN A 200 17.43 7.03 1.92
CA ASN A 200 18.63 7.70 2.39
C ASN A 200 18.56 9.22 2.14
N PRO A 201 18.40 10.08 3.17
CA PRO A 201 18.16 11.51 2.99
C PRO A 201 19.40 12.31 2.52
N ILE A 202 20.57 11.66 2.46
CA ILE A 202 21.83 12.29 2.02
C ILE A 202 22.37 11.65 0.73
N ASP A 203 21.57 10.84 0.05
CA ASP A 203 21.98 10.10 -1.14
C ASP A 203 22.53 10.98 -2.28
N THR A 204 21.91 12.15 -2.45
CA THR A 204 22.18 13.19 -3.44
C THR A 204 23.39 14.08 -3.11
N LEU A 205 23.90 14.02 -1.87
CA LEU A 205 25.05 14.83 -1.48
C LEU A 205 26.35 14.35 -2.14
N SER A 206 27.33 15.26 -2.23
CA SER A 206 28.63 15.01 -2.85
C SER A 206 29.43 13.90 -2.13
N ARG A 207 30.26 13.18 -2.90
CA ARG A 207 31.06 12.02 -2.46
C ARG A 207 32.56 12.19 -2.78
N LYS A 208 33.10 13.39 -2.64
CA LYS A 208 34.49 13.71 -3.01
C LYS A 208 35.49 13.34 -1.92
N HIS A 209 35.07 13.30 -0.67
CA HIS A 209 35.90 12.92 0.46
C HIS A 209 36.31 11.44 0.36
N ALA A 210 37.52 11.08 0.78
CA ALA A 210 38.04 9.72 0.65
C ALA A 210 37.21 8.68 1.42
N LEU A 211 36.59 9.10 2.53
CA LEU A 211 35.70 8.27 3.36
C LEU A 211 34.24 8.27 2.87
N ALA A 212 33.88 9.11 1.90
CA ALA A 212 32.52 9.15 1.38
C ALA A 212 32.17 7.86 0.62
N GLY A 213 30.93 7.43 0.76
CA GLY A 213 30.43 6.19 0.18
C GLY A 213 29.23 5.64 0.92
N ASP A 214 28.64 4.59 0.35
CA ASP A 214 27.57 3.82 0.98
C ASP A 214 28.22 2.54 1.52
N TYR A 215 28.13 2.33 2.83
CA TYR A 215 28.63 1.16 3.52
C TYR A 215 27.43 0.32 3.92
N VAL A 216 27.35 -0.90 3.40
CA VAL A 216 26.16 -1.73 3.50
C VAL A 216 26.51 -3.04 4.20
N LYS A 217 25.55 -3.53 4.98
CA LYS A 217 25.49 -4.92 5.46
C LYS A 217 24.40 -5.67 4.71
N ASN A 218 23.25 -5.04 4.50
CA ASN A 218 22.17 -5.41 3.60
C ASN A 218 21.39 -4.13 3.21
N ASP A 219 20.33 -4.24 2.42
CA ASP A 219 19.59 -3.08 1.89
C ASP A 219 18.87 -2.25 2.98
N ARG A 220 18.58 -2.86 4.15
CA ARG A 220 17.94 -2.24 5.31
C ARG A 220 18.91 -1.97 6.48
N ASN A 221 20.22 -2.16 6.26
CA ASN A 221 21.25 -1.96 7.28
C ASN A 221 22.48 -1.34 6.63
N PHE A 222 22.57 -0.02 6.67
CA PHE A 222 23.59 0.73 5.97
C PHE A 222 23.98 2.03 6.65
N VAL A 223 25.18 2.49 6.32
CA VAL A 223 25.75 3.76 6.73
C VAL A 223 26.15 4.52 5.47
N SER A 224 25.55 5.66 5.24
CA SER A 224 25.92 6.56 4.16
C SER A 224 26.82 7.66 4.69
N ILE A 225 27.95 7.88 4.03
CA ILE A 225 28.90 8.95 4.35
C ILE A 225 29.01 9.89 3.15
N ARG A 226 28.94 11.19 3.42
CA ARG A 226 28.95 12.26 2.43
C ARG A 226 29.83 13.40 2.87
N ASP A 227 30.16 14.26 1.91
CA ASP A 227 30.92 15.48 2.17
C ASP A 227 30.11 16.40 3.11
N ALA A 228 30.79 16.96 4.11
CA ALA A 228 30.25 18.06 4.91
C ALA A 228 30.69 19.41 4.35
N ARG A 229 30.38 20.49 5.10
CA ARG A 229 30.79 21.84 4.73
C ARG A 229 32.32 22.01 4.78
N ASN A 230 32.96 21.36 5.75
CA ASN A 230 34.39 21.47 6.01
C ASN A 230 35.10 20.12 5.79
N PRO A 231 36.37 20.10 5.34
CA PRO A 231 37.13 18.86 5.16
C PRO A 231 37.39 18.07 6.46
N SER A 232 37.30 18.73 7.61
CA SER A 232 37.41 18.10 8.94
C SER A 232 36.11 17.46 9.42
N GLU A 233 35.06 17.50 8.62
CA GLU A 233 33.72 17.02 8.97
C GLU A 233 33.20 16.08 7.88
N ILE A 234 32.32 15.17 8.27
CA ILE A 234 31.58 14.30 7.35
C ILE A 234 30.11 14.29 7.74
N ASN A 235 29.23 14.25 6.75
CA ASN A 235 27.81 13.98 6.97
C ASN A 235 27.59 12.48 6.95
N PHE A 236 26.80 11.97 7.89
CA PHE A 236 26.42 10.57 7.92
C PHE A 236 24.92 10.40 8.08
N PHE A 237 24.45 9.26 7.59
CA PHE A 237 23.14 8.70 7.90
C PHE A 237 23.32 7.21 8.13
N VAL A 238 22.85 6.73 9.27
CA VAL A 238 22.78 5.30 9.59
C VAL A 238 21.32 4.90 9.70
N HIS A 239 21.03 3.76 9.09
CA HIS A 239 19.80 3.01 9.28
C HIS A 239 20.14 1.57 9.62
N PHE A 240 19.49 1.02 10.64
CA PHE A 240 19.61 -0.39 10.97
C PHE A 240 18.29 -0.96 11.44
N GLU A 241 18.14 -2.26 11.18
CA GLU A 241 17.04 -3.09 11.61
C GLU A 241 17.60 -4.38 12.22
N LYS A 242 17.21 -4.65 13.47
CA LYS A 242 17.68 -5.83 14.21
C LYS A 242 16.54 -6.44 15.02
N GLY A 243 16.40 -7.76 14.94
CA GLY A 243 15.39 -8.54 15.67
C GLY A 243 14.32 -9.10 14.74
N GLU A 244 13.98 -10.38 14.92
CA GLU A 244 12.91 -11.06 14.18
C GLU A 244 11.57 -11.00 14.94
N GLU A 245 11.60 -10.86 16.28
CA GLU A 245 10.41 -10.82 17.15
C GLU A 245 10.11 -9.40 17.71
N ASP A 246 11.15 -8.63 18.06
CA ASP A 246 11.07 -7.22 18.44
C ASP A 246 11.84 -6.39 17.40
N LEU A 247 11.14 -5.91 16.37
CA LEU A 247 11.76 -5.17 15.26
C LEU A 247 12.38 -3.88 15.79
N CYS A 248 13.71 -3.88 15.93
CA CYS A 248 14.40 -2.70 16.38
C CYS A 248 14.94 -1.89 15.22
N VAL A 249 14.30 -0.75 15.01
CA VAL A 249 14.67 0.23 13.99
C VAL A 249 15.41 1.38 14.66
N GLY A 250 16.56 1.77 14.09
CA GLY A 250 17.32 2.92 14.53
C GLY A 250 17.81 3.76 13.36
N GLU A 251 17.50 5.05 13.41
CA GLU A 251 17.93 6.03 12.43
C GLU A 251 18.70 7.17 13.11
N LEU A 252 19.85 7.52 12.55
CA LEU A 252 20.57 8.71 12.98
C LEU A 252 21.24 9.38 11.80
N LYS A 253 20.96 10.68 11.63
CA LYS A 253 21.68 11.56 10.71
C LYS A 253 22.37 12.67 11.46
N GLY A 254 23.54 13.07 11.00
CA GLY A 254 24.28 14.17 11.60
C GLY A 254 25.58 14.49 10.88
N THR A 255 26.31 15.42 11.47
CA THR A 255 27.66 15.80 11.04
C THR A 255 28.65 15.35 12.12
N ALA A 256 29.60 14.50 11.74
CA ALA A 256 30.64 14.01 12.63
C ALA A 256 31.96 14.76 12.37
N LEU A 257 32.68 15.08 13.44
CA LEU A 257 33.99 15.72 13.37
C LEU A 257 35.09 14.65 13.27
N LEU A 258 35.98 14.79 12.30
CA LEU A 258 37.17 13.93 12.18
C LEU A 258 38.15 14.26 13.32
N THR A 259 38.36 13.29 14.21
CA THR A 259 39.38 13.35 15.26
C THR A 259 40.70 12.75 14.81
N SER A 260 40.68 11.93 13.76
CA SER A 260 41.85 11.40 13.04
C SER A 260 41.54 11.21 11.56
N SER A 261 42.50 10.73 10.77
CA SER A 261 42.27 10.37 9.36
C SER A 261 41.26 9.24 9.16
N THR A 262 40.99 8.45 10.20
CA THR A 262 40.16 7.25 10.17
C THR A 262 39.08 7.22 11.25
N THR A 263 38.94 8.28 12.04
CA THR A 263 37.98 8.32 13.15
C THR A 263 37.18 9.61 13.09
N ALA A 264 35.86 9.49 13.11
CA ALA A 264 34.94 10.60 13.23
C ALA A 264 34.04 10.42 14.45
N VAL A 265 33.73 11.50 15.15
CA VAL A 265 32.86 11.50 16.32
C VAL A 265 31.70 12.46 16.10
N TYR A 266 30.49 11.93 16.23
CA TYR A 266 29.27 12.72 16.30
C TYR A 266 28.96 13.06 17.76
N ARG A 267 28.76 14.35 18.02
CA ARG A 267 28.27 14.87 19.29
C ARG A 267 27.49 16.15 19.01
N GLN A 268 26.24 16.21 19.43
CA GLN A 268 25.40 17.39 19.27
C GLN A 268 25.11 18.03 20.64
N GLY A 269 25.26 19.35 20.74
CA GLY A 269 24.97 20.06 21.98
C GLY A 269 23.52 19.84 22.41
N GLY A 270 23.33 19.35 23.64
CA GLY A 270 22.01 19.04 24.21
C GLY A 270 21.47 17.63 23.90
N ASP A 271 22.18 16.83 23.11
CA ASP A 271 21.86 15.41 22.87
C ASP A 271 22.90 14.54 23.60
N PRO A 272 22.51 13.62 24.50
CA PRO A 272 23.44 12.70 25.16
C PRO A 272 24.04 11.65 24.22
N CYS A 273 23.56 11.55 22.97
CA CYS A 273 24.07 10.61 21.99
C CYS A 273 25.48 11.00 21.50
N VAL A 274 26.44 10.09 21.70
CA VAL A 274 27.80 10.15 21.14
C VAL A 274 28.06 8.90 20.32
N LEU A 275 28.32 9.08 19.03
CA LEU A 275 28.58 7.98 18.09
C LEU A 275 29.98 8.13 17.49
N GLU A 276 30.79 7.08 17.58
CA GLU A 276 32.09 6.98 16.93
C GLU A 276 31.99 6.17 15.64
N LEU A 277 32.61 6.68 14.58
CA LEU A 277 32.78 6.03 13.30
C LEU A 277 34.26 5.77 13.06
N THR A 278 34.67 4.50 13.04
CA THR A 278 36.05 4.08 12.76
C THR A 278 36.14 3.43 11.39
N PHE A 279 36.95 4.00 10.52
CA PHE A 279 37.17 3.57 9.14
C PHE A 279 38.42 2.71 9.03
N SER A 280 38.30 1.53 8.43
CA SER A 280 39.42 0.64 8.16
C SER A 280 39.28 0.00 6.78
N GLY A 281 40.17 0.35 5.85
CA GLY A 281 40.08 -0.09 4.46
C GLY A 281 38.76 0.33 3.82
N ASN A 282 37.93 -0.66 3.47
CA ASN A 282 36.60 -0.45 2.89
C ASN A 282 35.47 -0.58 3.92
N THR A 283 35.77 -0.61 5.21
CA THR A 283 34.78 -0.87 6.25
C THR A 283 34.63 0.36 7.14
N VAL A 284 33.40 0.65 7.58
CA VAL A 284 33.11 1.56 8.68
C VAL A 284 32.54 0.77 9.84
N MET A 285 33.08 0.98 11.03
CA MET A 285 32.57 0.45 12.28
C MET A 285 31.89 1.57 13.05
N LEU A 286 30.65 1.34 13.46
CA LEU A 286 29.90 2.21 14.36
C LEU A 286 30.03 1.72 15.79
N ARG A 287 30.23 2.66 16.72
CA ARG A 287 30.20 2.39 18.15
C ARG A 287 29.50 3.50 18.90
N GLU A 288 28.44 3.15 19.60
CA GLU A 288 27.77 4.03 20.56
C GLU A 288 28.66 4.21 21.79
N MET A 289 29.15 5.42 22.02
CA MET A 289 29.98 5.74 23.17
C MET A 289 29.14 6.18 24.36
N GLU A 290 28.06 6.94 24.10
CA GLU A 290 27.14 7.46 25.12
C GLU A 290 25.72 7.54 24.54
N GLY A 291 24.71 7.10 25.33
CA GLY A 291 23.38 7.72 25.38
C GLY A 291 22.51 7.84 24.11
N CYS A 292 22.68 7.03 23.05
CA CYS A 292 21.86 7.16 21.83
C CYS A 292 20.49 6.47 21.91
N GLY A 293 20.11 5.94 23.09
CA GLY A 293 18.86 5.21 23.31
C GLY A 293 17.56 5.96 23.00
N SER A 294 17.58 7.27 22.78
CA SER A 294 16.42 8.07 22.32
C SER A 294 16.22 8.05 20.80
N ARG A 295 17.24 7.61 20.04
CA ARG A 295 17.27 7.54 18.58
C ARG A 295 16.93 6.14 18.05
N ARG A 296 16.46 5.27 18.95
CA ARG A 296 16.23 3.83 18.77
C ARG A 296 15.37 3.29 19.91
N GLY A 297 14.91 2.05 19.82
CA GLY A 297 14.37 1.32 20.97
C GLY A 297 15.41 1.12 22.10
N VAL A 298 14.95 1.01 23.34
CA VAL A 298 15.79 0.89 24.56
C VAL A 298 16.78 -0.28 24.48
N GLN A 299 16.48 -1.32 23.70
CA GLN A 299 17.24 -2.58 23.65
C GLN A 299 18.39 -2.66 22.61
N CYS A 300 18.65 -1.61 21.80
CA CYS A 300 19.38 -1.80 20.53
C CYS A 300 20.60 -0.91 20.26
N VAL A 301 21.80 -1.22 20.69
CA VAL A 301 22.97 -0.33 20.50
C VAL A 301 23.31 -0.02 19.02
N PHE A 302 23.70 1.23 18.70
CA PHE A 302 24.30 1.60 17.40
C PHE A 302 25.70 1.00 17.24
N GLU A 303 25.77 -0.31 17.04
CA GLU A 303 27.01 -1.06 16.85
C GLU A 303 26.95 -1.94 15.61
N GLY A 304 28.02 -1.92 14.82
CA GLY A 304 28.10 -2.76 13.63
C GLY A 304 29.27 -2.43 12.73
N SER A 305 29.53 -3.33 11.79
CA SER A 305 30.58 -3.21 10.78
C SER A 305 29.93 -3.29 9.39
N PHE A 306 30.18 -2.29 8.56
CA PHE A 306 29.53 -2.10 7.27
C PHE A 306 30.59 -1.96 6.17
N THR A 307 30.40 -2.68 5.06
CA THR A 307 31.39 -2.71 3.97
C THR A 307 30.97 -1.80 2.83
N ARG A 308 31.91 -1.01 2.30
CA ARG A 308 31.67 -0.08 1.20
C ARG A 308 31.13 -0.82 -0.03
N LYS A 309 29.95 -0.40 -0.48
CA LYS A 309 29.31 -0.85 -1.73
C LYS A 309 30.20 -0.47 -2.91
N LYS A 310 30.51 -1.45 -3.76
CA LYS A 310 31.24 -1.19 -5.01
C LYS A 310 30.35 -0.39 -5.95
N VAL A 311 30.82 0.78 -6.38
CA VAL A 311 30.18 1.53 -7.46
C VAL A 311 30.49 0.77 -8.76
N ALA A 312 29.45 0.32 -9.46
CA ALA A 312 29.63 -0.26 -10.79
C ALA A 312 30.27 0.79 -11.69
N ALA A 313 31.40 0.45 -12.32
CA ALA A 313 32.09 1.35 -13.23
C ALA A 313 31.13 1.73 -14.37
N THR A 314 30.72 2.99 -14.42
CA THR A 314 30.02 3.56 -15.57
C THR A 314 30.90 3.36 -16.80
N GLY A 315 30.39 2.61 -17.77
CA GLY A 315 31.10 2.26 -18.99
C GLY A 315 31.71 3.48 -19.65
N GLY A 316 33.04 3.53 -19.69
CA GLY A 316 33.79 4.55 -20.39
C GLY A 316 33.35 4.60 -21.86
N ALA A 317 32.95 5.79 -22.30
CA ALA A 317 32.67 6.08 -23.69
C ALA A 317 33.90 5.67 -24.53
N LYS A 318 33.76 4.59 -25.33
CA LYS A 318 34.76 4.23 -26.34
C LYS A 318 34.73 5.29 -27.43
N ASN A 319 35.69 6.20 -27.34
CA ASN A 319 36.02 7.18 -28.36
C ASN A 319 36.54 6.42 -29.59
N VAL A 320 35.68 6.19 -30.59
CA VAL A 320 36.07 5.58 -31.87
C VAL A 320 36.84 6.62 -32.67
N GLN A 321 38.17 6.58 -32.56
CA GLN A 321 39.05 7.29 -33.49
C GLN A 321 38.89 6.68 -34.90
N LYS A 322 38.29 7.45 -35.81
CA LYS A 322 38.36 7.22 -37.26
C LYS A 322 39.82 7.26 -37.71
N LYS A 323 40.42 6.09 -37.97
CA LYS A 323 41.62 5.98 -38.82
C LYS A 323 41.23 6.36 -40.25
N LYS A 324 41.78 7.48 -40.74
CA LYS A 324 41.88 7.79 -42.17
C LYS A 324 42.66 6.67 -42.87
N ALA A 325 42.01 5.92 -43.75
CA ALA A 325 42.70 5.09 -44.73
C ALA A 325 43.19 5.99 -45.87
N LYS A 326 44.49 5.93 -46.11
CA LYS A 326 45.19 6.56 -47.22
C LYS A 326 45.65 5.43 -48.14
N LYS A 327 44.95 5.20 -49.25
CA LYS A 327 45.49 4.74 -50.53
C LYS A 327 44.38 4.75 -51.57
#